data_AF-A0A3A8QTD9-F1
#
_entry.id   AF-A0A3A8QTD9-F1
#
_cell.length_a   1.000
_cell.length_b   1.000
_cell.length_c   1.000
_cell.angle_alpha   90.00
_cell.angle_beta   90.00
_cell.angle_gamma   90.00
#
_symmetry.space_group_name_H-M   'P 1'
#
loop_
_entity.id
_entity.type
_entity.pdbx_description
1 polymer ?
#
loop_
_entity_poly.entity_id
_entity_poly.type
_entity_poly.pdbx_seq_one_letter_code
_entity_poly.pdbx_strand_id
1 'polypeptide(L)'
;MTEQDAYIQKMEAEQREATARFREIEAQAELADSEDSLDVLTGGRELNDDVNRELQALRRADQRDWDRLKDGVEKARRRFHDHLDRAGTHWDQLRAGYRRQREAELRELGAQMDRWVASRQRTAAEDSLLTRQEIDFFKRDLKNSGELLKNLGHARGQAWKTARDQYEDAWRGLLERSRRIRADGIAADSAAPS
;
A
#
# COMPACT_ATOMS: atom_id res chain seq x y z
N MET A 1 40.84 24.87 14.78
CA MET A 1 40.00 23.68 14.53
C MET A 1 40.94 22.50 14.52
N THR A 2 40.75 21.55 15.43
CA THR A 2 41.64 20.38 15.58
C THR A 2 41.22 19.27 14.61
N GLU A 3 42.11 18.31 14.33
CA GLU A 3 41.75 17.11 13.55
C GLU A 3 40.58 16.33 14.19
N GLN A 4 40.49 16.38 15.52
CA GLN A 4 39.40 15.81 16.30
C GLN A 4 38.06 16.50 16.02
N ASP A 5 38.04 17.84 15.98
CA ASP A 5 36.85 18.61 15.64
C ASP A 5 36.37 18.33 14.21
N ALA A 6 37.30 18.24 13.26
CA ALA A 6 36.99 17.95 11.87
C ALA A 6 36.39 16.54 11.71
N TYR A 7 36.91 15.55 12.45
CA TYR A 7 36.36 14.20 12.47
C TYR A 7 34.94 14.16 13.04
N ILE A 8 34.70 14.83 14.17
CA ILE A 8 33.36 14.92 14.78
C ILE A 8 32.37 15.55 13.79
N GLN A 9 32.72 16.67 13.16
CA GLN A 9 31.85 17.33 12.18
C GLN A 9 31.51 16.43 11.00
N LYS A 10 32.48 15.67 10.50
CA LYS A 10 32.26 14.69 9.43
C LYS A 10 31.25 13.62 9.87
N MET A 11 31.46 13.00 11.03
CA MET A 11 30.58 11.95 11.52
C MET A 11 29.16 12.45 11.77
N GLU A 12 29.00 13.69 12.25
CA GLU A 12 27.68 14.30 12.41
C GLU A 12 26.98 14.57 11.09
N ALA A 13 27.70 14.99 10.06
CA ALA A 13 27.12 15.19 8.73
C ALA A 13 26.60 13.86 8.15
N GLU A 14 27.41 12.81 8.24
CA GLU A 14 27.01 11.47 7.80
C GLU A 14 25.84 10.93 8.64
N GLN A 15 25.82 11.17 9.96
CA GLN A 15 24.71 10.75 10.81
C GLN A 15 23.40 11.49 10.49
N ARG A 16 23.48 12.78 10.11
CA ARG A 16 22.30 13.53 9.65
C ARG A 16 21.74 12.96 8.35
N GLU A 17 22.61 12.59 7.41
CA GLU A 17 22.19 11.94 6.16
C GLU A 17 21.52 10.59 6.43
N ALA A 18 22.15 9.73 7.26
CA ALA A 18 21.59 8.43 7.63
C ALA A 18 20.24 8.58 8.36
N THR A 19 20.11 9.58 9.24
CA THR A 19 18.84 9.89 9.93
C THR A 19 17.77 10.39 8.96
N ALA A 20 18.13 11.20 7.97
CA ALA A 20 17.19 11.63 6.94
C ALA A 20 16.67 10.44 6.12
N ARG A 21 17.56 9.52 5.73
CA ARG A 21 17.18 8.27 5.05
C ARG A 21 16.28 7.39 5.92
N PHE A 22 16.55 7.28 7.23
CA PHE A 22 15.69 6.57 8.16
C PHE A 22 14.28 7.16 8.23
N ARG A 23 14.16 8.48 8.31
CA ARG A 23 12.86 9.19 8.31
C ARG A 23 12.10 9.02 6.99
N GLU A 24 12.80 8.95 5.87
CA GLU A 24 12.18 8.66 4.58
C GLU A 24 11.58 7.24 4.58
N ILE A 25 12.32 6.25 5.09
CA ILE A 25 11.83 4.87 5.25
C ILE A 25 10.61 4.83 6.18
N GLU A 26 10.65 5.56 7.30
CA GLU A 26 9.54 5.66 8.25
C GLU A 26 8.27 6.25 7.63
N ALA A 27 8.38 7.36 6.90
CA ALA A 27 7.24 7.96 6.22
C ALA A 27 6.66 7.03 5.13
N GLN A 28 7.51 6.27 4.43
CA GLN A 28 7.04 5.29 3.45
C GLN A 28 6.35 4.09 4.09
N ALA A 29 6.80 3.66 5.26
CA ALA A 29 6.23 2.58 6.04
C ALA A 29 4.83 2.94 6.60
N GLU A 30 4.67 4.15 7.13
CA GLU A 30 3.39 4.65 7.65
C GLU A 30 2.28 4.65 6.58
N LEU A 31 2.64 4.91 5.32
CA LEU A 31 1.71 4.82 4.18
C LEU A 31 1.27 3.37 3.85
N ALA A 32 2.04 2.38 4.27
CA ALA A 32 1.78 0.96 4.02
C ALA A 32 0.97 0.30 5.16
N ASP A 33 0.98 0.88 6.37
CA ASP A 33 0.16 0.46 7.52
C ASP A 33 0.24 -1.06 7.79
N SER A 34 1.45 -1.59 8.00
CA SER A 34 1.67 -3.01 8.31
C SER A 34 2.39 -3.21 9.65
N GLU A 35 2.02 -4.24 10.40
CA GLU A 35 2.61 -4.57 11.70
C GLU A 35 4.12 -4.92 11.58
N ASP A 36 4.50 -5.59 10.48
CA ASP A 36 5.90 -5.85 10.11
C ASP A 36 6.75 -4.58 9.95
N SER A 37 6.11 -3.41 9.78
CA SER A 37 6.76 -2.10 9.73
C SER A 37 7.35 -1.70 11.08
N LEU A 38 6.67 -2.06 12.18
CA LEU A 38 6.93 -1.50 13.51
C LEU A 38 8.23 -2.04 14.11
N ASP A 39 8.53 -3.32 13.91
CA ASP A 39 9.76 -3.93 14.42
C ASP A 39 11.01 -3.38 13.72
N VAL A 40 10.94 -3.18 12.39
CA VAL A 40 12.04 -2.60 11.60
C VAL A 40 12.31 -1.16 12.00
N LEU A 41 11.26 -0.38 12.29
CA LEU A 41 11.37 1.00 12.75
C LEU A 41 11.88 1.10 14.18
N THR A 42 11.46 0.19 15.07
CA THR A 42 11.91 0.18 16.47
C THR A 42 13.41 -0.10 16.56
N GLY A 43 13.90 -1.14 15.88
CA GLY A 43 15.33 -1.44 15.84
C GLY A 43 16.17 -0.33 15.19
N GLY A 44 15.62 0.38 14.20
CA GLY A 44 16.28 1.52 13.56
C GLY A 44 16.41 2.75 14.48
N ARG A 45 15.40 3.02 15.32
CA ARG A 45 15.45 4.09 16.32
C ARG A 45 16.50 3.81 17.39
N GLU A 46 16.53 2.59 17.93
CA GLU A 46 17.53 2.18 18.93
C GLU A 46 18.96 2.32 18.40
N LEU A 47 19.21 1.90 17.16
CA LEU A 47 20.53 2.05 16.52
C LEU A 47 20.89 3.51 16.25
N ASN A 48 19.93 4.38 15.92
CA ASN A 48 20.17 5.81 15.78
C ASN A 48 20.57 6.44 17.11
N ASP A 49 19.85 6.10 18.18
CA ASP A 49 20.12 6.57 19.53
C ASP A 49 21.50 6.11 20.04
N ASP A 50 21.91 4.89 19.71
CA ASP A 50 23.24 4.38 20.00
C ASP A 50 24.33 5.20 19.30
N VAL A 51 24.18 5.53 18.00
CA VAL A 51 25.14 6.40 17.29
C VAL A 51 25.21 7.78 17.93
N ASN A 52 24.06 8.37 18.29
CA ASN A 52 24.03 9.67 18.95
C ASN A 52 24.72 9.64 20.31
N ARG A 53 24.55 8.56 21.08
CA ARG A 53 25.20 8.36 22.38
C ARG A 53 26.72 8.28 22.24
N GLU A 54 27.21 7.48 21.30
CA GLU A 54 28.65 7.32 21.05
C GLU A 54 29.27 8.63 20.54
N LEU A 55 28.58 9.39 19.67
CA LEU A 55 29.05 10.71 19.22
C LEU A 55 29.13 11.72 20.36
N GLN A 56 28.17 11.70 21.29
CA GLN A 56 28.23 12.55 22.48
C GLN A 56 29.36 12.16 23.44
N ALA A 57 29.63 10.86 23.58
CA ALA A 57 30.77 10.37 24.36
C ALA A 57 32.09 10.82 23.73
N LEU A 58 32.23 10.68 22.40
CA LEU A 58 33.42 11.11 21.67
C LEU A 58 33.66 12.63 21.79
N ARG A 59 32.62 13.46 21.76
CA ARG A 59 32.74 14.92 21.98
C ARG A 59 33.29 15.29 23.36
N ARG A 60 33.08 14.45 24.37
CA ARG A 60 33.52 14.68 25.75
C ARG A 60 34.82 13.94 26.09
N ALA A 61 35.35 13.17 25.14
CA ALA A 61 36.53 12.36 25.32
C ALA A 61 37.77 13.24 25.52
N ASP A 62 38.61 12.82 26.45
CA ASP A 62 40.00 13.25 26.54
C ASP A 62 40.89 12.43 25.61
N GLN A 63 42.14 12.87 25.45
CA GLN A 63 43.06 12.37 24.43
C GLN A 63 43.39 10.88 24.54
N ARG A 64 43.21 10.28 25.74
CA ARG A 64 43.50 8.87 26.01
C ARG A 64 42.38 7.92 25.57
N ASP A 65 41.13 8.37 25.67
CA ASP A 65 39.95 7.55 25.34
C ASP A 65 39.44 7.80 23.91
N TRP A 66 40.03 8.79 23.22
CA TRP A 66 39.65 9.21 21.87
C TRP A 66 39.57 8.05 20.87
N ASP A 67 40.63 7.26 20.75
CA ASP A 67 40.69 6.17 19.76
C ASP A 67 39.68 5.06 20.06
N ARG A 68 39.49 4.73 21.34
CA ARG A 68 38.50 3.74 21.77
C ARG A 68 37.08 4.21 21.46
N LEU A 69 36.78 5.48 21.72
CA LEU A 69 35.45 6.05 21.47
C LEU A 69 35.20 6.25 19.97
N LYS A 70 36.24 6.56 19.20
CA LYS A 70 36.20 6.61 17.74
C LYS A 70 35.79 5.26 17.16
N ASP A 71 36.39 4.18 17.62
CA ASP A 71 36.01 2.81 17.21
C ASP A 71 34.56 2.48 17.59
N GLY A 72 34.10 2.94 18.75
CA GLY A 72 32.70 2.84 19.20
C GLY A 72 31.74 3.51 18.23
N VAL A 73 31.99 4.78 17.88
CA VAL A 73 31.22 5.53 16.89
C VAL A 73 31.21 4.83 15.54
N GLU A 74 32.37 4.39 15.03
CA GLU A 74 32.45 3.71 13.73
C GLU A 74 31.68 2.38 13.71
N LYS A 75 31.66 1.66 14.84
CA LYS A 75 30.92 0.41 14.98
C LYS A 75 29.42 0.64 15.06
N ALA A 76 28.98 1.62 15.85
CA ALA A 76 27.58 2.01 15.92
C ALA A 76 27.07 2.48 14.56
N ARG A 77 27.85 3.34 13.87
CA ARG A 77 27.53 3.84 12.53
C ARG A 77 27.39 2.70 11.52
N ARG A 78 28.33 1.76 11.48
CA ARG A 78 28.26 0.59 10.60
C ARG A 78 26.99 -0.23 10.84
N ARG A 79 26.65 -0.51 12.09
CA ARG A 79 25.42 -1.25 12.44
C ARG A 79 24.16 -0.51 11.98
N PHE A 80 24.11 0.80 12.16
CA PHE A 80 22.98 1.60 11.72
C PHE A 80 22.85 1.60 10.19
N HIS A 81 23.94 1.78 9.46
CA HIS A 81 23.93 1.71 7.99
C HIS A 81 23.54 0.32 7.47
N ASP A 82 24.11 -0.75 8.03
CA ASP A 82 23.76 -2.13 7.67
C ASP A 82 22.26 -2.39 7.91
N HIS A 83 21.71 -1.86 9.01
CA HIS A 83 20.27 -1.93 9.27
C HIS A 83 19.46 -1.16 8.23
N LEU A 84 19.87 0.06 7.87
CA LEU A 84 19.19 0.86 6.84
C LEU A 84 19.20 0.16 5.47
N ASP A 85 20.29 -0.51 5.11
CA ASP A 85 20.37 -1.23 3.83
C ASP A 85 19.52 -2.50 3.82
N ARG A 86 19.50 -3.26 4.93
CA ARG A 86 18.61 -4.42 5.09
C ARG A 86 17.15 -3.99 5.13
N ALA A 87 16.83 -2.96 5.90
CA ALA A 87 15.49 -2.39 5.95
C ALA A 87 15.06 -1.93 4.56
N GLY A 88 15.90 -1.18 3.84
CA GLY A 88 15.62 -0.75 2.46
C GLY A 88 15.30 -1.92 1.54
N THR A 89 16.12 -2.97 1.58
CA THR A 89 15.90 -4.19 0.78
C THR A 89 14.60 -4.90 1.15
N HIS A 90 14.31 -5.04 2.44
CA HIS A 90 13.06 -5.62 2.93
C HIS A 90 11.85 -4.82 2.46
N TRP A 91 11.93 -3.48 2.51
CA TRP A 91 10.88 -2.59 2.03
C TRP A 91 10.66 -2.65 0.53
N ASP A 92 11.71 -2.81 -0.27
CA ASP A 92 11.57 -3.05 -1.70
C ASP A 92 10.83 -4.37 -1.98
N GLN A 93 11.14 -5.43 -1.22
CA GLN A 93 10.48 -6.72 -1.34
C GLN A 93 9.01 -6.65 -0.95
N LEU A 94 8.69 -6.02 0.20
CA LEU A 94 7.30 -5.80 0.62
C LEU A 94 6.52 -5.01 -0.42
N ARG A 95 7.07 -3.90 -0.93
CA ARG A 95 6.43 -3.09 -1.97
C ARG A 95 6.20 -3.88 -3.25
N ALA A 96 7.16 -4.69 -3.67
CA ALA A 96 7.00 -5.57 -4.83
C ALA A 96 5.90 -6.62 -4.60
N GLY A 97 5.84 -7.21 -3.41
CA GLY A 97 4.79 -8.13 -2.97
C GLY A 97 3.40 -7.49 -3.05
N TYR A 98 3.23 -6.33 -2.40
CA TYR A 98 1.97 -5.59 -2.43
C TYR A 98 1.54 -5.19 -3.85
N ARG A 99 2.47 -4.76 -4.71
CA ARG A 99 2.16 -4.46 -6.12
C ARG A 99 1.63 -5.69 -6.85
N ARG A 100 2.32 -6.83 -6.72
CA ARG A 100 1.89 -8.10 -7.35
C ARG A 100 0.52 -8.54 -6.84
N GLN A 101 0.28 -8.44 -5.52
CA GLN A 101 -1.00 -8.79 -4.92
C GLN A 101 -2.11 -7.88 -5.46
N ARG A 102 -1.90 -6.56 -5.49
CA ARG A 102 -2.87 -5.61 -6.06
C ARG A 102 -3.16 -5.86 -7.53
N GLU A 103 -2.14 -6.14 -8.33
CA GLU A 103 -2.33 -6.48 -9.73
C GLU A 103 -3.12 -7.78 -9.92
N ALA A 104 -2.88 -8.79 -9.06
CA ALA A 104 -3.63 -10.03 -9.08
C ALA A 104 -5.10 -9.79 -8.71
N GLU A 105 -5.36 -8.99 -7.68
CA GLU A 105 -6.69 -8.62 -7.24
C GLU A 105 -7.45 -7.82 -8.32
N LEU A 106 -6.81 -6.83 -8.96
CA LEU A 106 -7.39 -6.10 -10.08
C LEU A 106 -7.75 -7.03 -11.26
N ARG A 107 -6.88 -7.99 -11.58
CA ARG A 107 -7.16 -9.01 -12.61
C ARG A 107 -8.35 -9.88 -12.23
N GLU A 108 -8.45 -10.27 -10.96
CA GLU A 108 -9.57 -11.07 -10.47
C GLU A 108 -10.89 -10.29 -10.53
N LEU A 109 -10.91 -9.04 -10.06
CA LEU A 109 -12.08 -8.16 -10.13
C LEU A 109 -12.53 -7.91 -11.57
N GLY A 110 -11.59 -7.64 -12.47
CA GLY A 110 -11.86 -7.52 -13.91
C GLY A 110 -12.45 -8.81 -14.49
N ALA A 111 -11.86 -9.97 -14.18
CA ALA A 111 -12.37 -11.25 -14.64
C ALA A 111 -13.78 -11.58 -14.10
N GLN A 112 -14.10 -11.17 -12.87
CA GLN A 112 -15.46 -11.30 -12.34
C GLN A 112 -16.47 -10.48 -13.15
N MET A 113 -16.12 -9.24 -13.49
CA MET A 113 -16.94 -8.37 -14.33
C MET A 113 -17.12 -8.95 -15.73
N ASP A 114 -16.04 -9.40 -16.38
CA ASP A 114 -16.07 -9.98 -17.72
C ASP A 114 -16.91 -11.26 -17.77
N ARG A 115 -16.79 -12.13 -16.77
CA ARG A 115 -17.63 -13.33 -16.64
C ARG A 115 -19.11 -12.98 -16.51
N TRP A 116 -19.44 -11.95 -15.72
CA TRP A 116 -20.81 -11.49 -15.56
C TRP A 116 -21.37 -10.94 -16.88
N VAL A 117 -20.62 -10.09 -17.59
CA VAL A 117 -21.01 -9.53 -18.89
C VAL A 117 -21.20 -10.66 -19.93
N ALA A 118 -20.28 -11.62 -19.98
CA ALA A 118 -20.38 -12.75 -20.90
C ALA A 118 -21.53 -13.71 -20.56
N SER A 119 -21.90 -13.81 -19.28
CA SER A 119 -23.08 -14.59 -18.86
C SER A 119 -24.36 -13.93 -19.37
N ARG A 120 -24.45 -12.60 -19.26
CA ARG A 120 -25.57 -11.79 -19.74
C ARG A 120 -25.77 -11.88 -21.24
N GLN A 121 -24.69 -11.73 -22.02
CA GLN A 121 -24.77 -11.81 -23.49
C GLN A 121 -25.21 -13.19 -23.99
N ARG A 122 -24.94 -14.27 -23.25
CA ARG A 122 -25.32 -15.64 -23.62
C ARG A 122 -26.79 -15.94 -23.35
N THR A 123 -27.40 -15.29 -22.36
CA THR A 123 -28.84 -15.38 -22.04
C THR A 123 -29.74 -14.55 -22.97
N ALA A 124 -29.33 -14.32 -24.22
CA ALA A 124 -30.05 -13.47 -25.19
C ALA A 124 -31.50 -13.91 -25.50
N ALA A 125 -31.90 -15.13 -25.10
CA ALA A 125 -33.27 -15.62 -25.19
C ALA A 125 -34.18 -15.16 -24.02
N GLU A 126 -33.62 -14.74 -22.88
CA GLU A 126 -34.36 -14.18 -21.72
C GLU A 126 -34.34 -12.64 -21.73
N ASP A 127 -33.33 -12.01 -22.34
CA ASP A 127 -33.21 -10.55 -22.46
C ASP A 127 -34.33 -9.91 -23.32
N SER A 128 -35.12 -10.70 -24.07
CA SER A 128 -36.32 -10.20 -24.76
C SER A 128 -37.43 -9.73 -23.80
N LEU A 129 -37.32 -10.08 -22.51
CA LEU A 129 -38.25 -9.68 -21.45
C LEU A 129 -37.79 -8.43 -20.68
N LEU A 130 -36.56 -7.94 -20.93
CA LEU A 130 -36.09 -6.72 -20.27
C LEU A 130 -36.67 -5.48 -20.95
N THR A 131 -37.21 -4.59 -20.14
CA THR A 131 -37.63 -3.27 -20.57
C THR A 131 -36.41 -2.44 -21.00
N ARG A 132 -36.65 -1.46 -21.89
CA ARG A 132 -35.61 -0.52 -22.32
C ARG A 132 -34.96 0.25 -21.15
N GLN A 133 -35.73 0.53 -20.11
CA GLN A 133 -35.25 1.20 -18.89
C GLN A 133 -34.27 0.31 -18.11
N GLU A 134 -34.53 -0.99 -18.00
CA GLU A 134 -33.64 -1.94 -17.32
C GLU A 134 -32.34 -2.14 -18.09
N ILE A 135 -32.41 -2.20 -19.42
CA ILE A 135 -31.22 -2.27 -20.28
C ILE A 135 -30.34 -1.03 -20.10
N ASP A 136 -30.94 0.17 -20.14
CA ASP A 136 -30.20 1.42 -19.97
C ASP A 136 -29.63 1.56 -18.55
N PHE A 137 -30.34 1.04 -17.55
CA PHE A 137 -29.85 0.92 -16.18
C PHE A 137 -28.61 0.02 -16.09
N PHE A 138 -28.66 -1.21 -16.62
CA PHE A 138 -27.51 -2.11 -16.60
C PHE A 138 -26.28 -1.53 -17.30
N LYS A 139 -26.49 -0.85 -18.43
CA LYS A 139 -25.40 -0.15 -19.15
C LYS A 139 -24.76 0.92 -18.29
N ARG A 140 -25.56 1.72 -17.57
CA ARG A 140 -25.07 2.79 -16.70
C ARG A 140 -24.31 2.25 -15.50
N ASP A 141 -24.88 1.28 -14.79
CA ASP A 141 -24.26 0.70 -13.60
C ASP A 141 -22.97 -0.06 -13.97
N LEU A 142 -22.94 -0.78 -15.09
CA LEU A 142 -21.72 -1.43 -15.59
C LEU A 142 -20.64 -0.41 -15.94
N LYS A 143 -21.01 0.70 -16.60
CA LYS A 143 -20.08 1.79 -16.89
C LYS A 143 -19.51 2.38 -15.59
N ASN A 144 -20.36 2.61 -14.59
CA ASN A 144 -19.95 3.14 -13.29
C ASN A 144 -18.99 2.19 -12.55
N SER A 145 -19.33 0.90 -12.46
CA SER A 145 -18.44 -0.10 -11.85
C SER A 145 -17.11 -0.24 -12.60
N GLY A 146 -17.12 -0.14 -13.94
CA GLY A 146 -15.91 -0.13 -14.75
C GLY A 146 -15.04 1.11 -14.54
N GLU A 147 -15.65 2.28 -14.34
CA GLU A 147 -14.94 3.51 -13.97
C GLU A 147 -14.32 3.41 -12.57
N LEU A 148 -15.05 2.85 -11.59
CA LEU A 148 -14.51 2.58 -10.25
C LEU A 148 -13.35 1.60 -10.28
N LEU A 149 -13.42 0.54 -11.10
CA LEU A 149 -12.32 -0.42 -11.27
C LEU A 149 -11.07 0.24 -11.88
N LYS A 150 -11.25 1.14 -12.85
CA LYS A 150 -10.14 1.94 -13.41
C LYS A 150 -9.53 2.86 -12.34
N ASN A 151 -10.37 3.54 -11.57
CA ASN A 151 -9.93 4.40 -10.48
C ASN A 151 -9.17 3.61 -9.41
N LEU A 152 -9.62 2.41 -9.07
CA LEU A 152 -8.93 1.49 -8.17
C LEU A 152 -7.52 1.14 -8.67
N GLY A 153 -7.34 0.97 -9.99
CA GLY A 153 -6.03 0.75 -10.61
C GLY A 153 -5.04 1.91 -10.44
N HIS A 154 -5.54 3.14 -10.25
CA HIS A 154 -4.71 4.33 -10.06
C HIS A 154 -4.52 4.73 -8.59
N ALA A 155 -5.38 4.25 -7.70
CA ALA A 155 -5.35 4.57 -6.28
C ALA A 155 -4.14 3.94 -5.55
N ARG A 156 -3.67 4.60 -4.48
CA ARG A 156 -2.55 4.12 -3.65
C ARG A 156 -2.83 4.33 -2.16
N GLY A 157 -2.16 3.54 -1.31
CA GLY A 157 -2.26 3.66 0.15
C GLY A 157 -3.70 3.53 0.63
N GLN A 158 -4.10 4.40 1.57
CA GLN A 158 -5.45 4.42 2.11
C GLN A 158 -6.54 4.69 1.05
N ALA A 159 -6.24 5.53 0.05
CA ALA A 159 -7.17 5.79 -1.03
C ALA A 159 -7.48 4.54 -1.86
N TRP A 160 -6.55 3.57 -1.90
CA TRP A 160 -6.79 2.28 -2.55
C TRP A 160 -7.81 1.43 -1.79
N LYS A 161 -7.71 1.37 -0.45
CA LYS A 161 -8.69 0.66 0.40
C LYS A 161 -10.09 1.27 0.20
N THR A 162 -10.20 2.60 0.28
CA THR A 162 -11.47 3.29 0.05
C THR A 162 -12.03 3.08 -1.36
N ALA A 163 -11.20 3.14 -2.39
CA ALA A 163 -11.63 2.89 -3.77
C ALA A 163 -12.10 1.43 -3.97
N ARG A 164 -11.47 0.49 -3.27
CA ARG A 164 -11.85 -0.93 -3.30
C ARG A 164 -13.23 -1.10 -2.67
N ASP A 165 -13.45 -0.55 -1.48
CA ASP A 165 -14.73 -0.64 -0.78
C ASP A 165 -15.87 -0.04 -1.64
N GLN A 166 -15.62 1.13 -2.26
CA GLN A 166 -16.56 1.76 -3.18
C GLN A 166 -16.88 0.88 -4.40
N TYR A 167 -15.86 0.24 -4.98
CA TYR A 167 -16.06 -0.70 -6.08
C TYR A 167 -16.88 -1.91 -5.64
N GLU A 168 -16.54 -2.54 -4.51
CA GLU A 168 -17.22 -3.72 -3.99
C GLU A 168 -18.68 -3.44 -3.66
N ASP A 169 -18.98 -2.28 -3.05
CA ASP A 169 -20.35 -1.87 -2.75
C ASP A 169 -21.16 -1.58 -4.00
N ALA A 170 -20.57 -0.89 -4.99
CA ALA A 170 -21.22 -0.67 -6.29
C ALA A 170 -21.48 -2.00 -7.01
N TRP A 171 -20.53 -2.92 -6.95
CA TRP A 171 -20.64 -4.25 -7.55
C TRP A 171 -21.73 -5.10 -6.88
N ARG A 172 -21.77 -5.13 -5.54
CA ARG A 172 -22.80 -5.81 -4.76
C ARG A 172 -24.18 -5.24 -5.08
N GLY A 173 -24.29 -3.91 -5.16
CA GLY A 173 -25.53 -3.22 -5.54
C GLY A 173 -26.00 -3.56 -6.95
N LEU A 174 -25.08 -3.66 -7.92
CA LEU A 174 -25.39 -4.12 -9.28
C LEU A 174 -25.92 -5.56 -9.27
N LEU A 175 -25.25 -6.46 -8.54
CA LEU A 175 -25.68 -7.87 -8.46
C LEU A 175 -27.04 -8.03 -7.79
N GLU A 176 -27.31 -7.30 -6.71
CA GLU A 176 -28.58 -7.37 -6.01
C GLU A 176 -29.73 -6.81 -6.86
N ARG A 177 -29.55 -5.63 -7.47
CA ARG A 177 -30.55 -5.04 -8.35
C ARG A 177 -30.80 -5.90 -9.59
N SER A 178 -29.75 -6.54 -10.12
CA SER A 178 -29.89 -7.51 -11.21
C SER A 178 -30.73 -8.74 -10.85
N ARG A 179 -30.68 -9.17 -9.58
CA ARG A 179 -31.52 -10.26 -9.07
C ARG A 179 -32.96 -9.82 -8.89
N ARG A 180 -33.19 -8.62 -8.35
CA ARG A 180 -34.55 -8.07 -8.17
C ARG A 180 -35.29 -7.91 -9.49
N ILE A 181 -34.66 -7.31 -10.50
CA ILE A 181 -35.25 -7.16 -11.85
C ILE A 181 -35.70 -8.51 -12.42
N ARG A 182 -34.92 -9.59 -12.20
CA ARG A 182 -35.32 -10.94 -12.61
C ARG A 182 -36.46 -11.52 -11.79
N ALA A 183 -36.47 -11.32 -10.47
CA ALA A 183 -37.55 -11.77 -9.62
C ALA A 183 -38.88 -11.07 -9.97
N ASP A 184 -38.84 -9.77 -10.23
CA ASP A 184 -40.00 -8.96 -10.60
C ASP A 184 -40.52 -9.32 -12.01
N GLY A 185 -39.64 -9.58 -12.97
CA GLY A 185 -40.02 -10.05 -14.30
C GLY A 185 -40.75 -11.40 -14.29
N ILE A 186 -40.28 -12.36 -13.48
CA ILE A 186 -40.94 -13.66 -13.31
C ILE A 186 -42.33 -13.51 -12.65
N ALA A 187 -42.46 -12.62 -11.67
CA ALA A 187 -43.73 -12.38 -10.99
C ALA A 187 -44.77 -11.70 -11.91
N ALA A 188 -44.33 -10.80 -12.80
CA ALA A 188 -45.19 -10.12 -13.77
C ALA A 188 -45.74 -11.08 -14.85
N ASP A 189 -44.92 -12.00 -15.37
CA ASP A 189 -45.36 -13.02 -16.34
C ASP A 189 -46.28 -14.08 -15.71
N SER A 190 -46.14 -14.35 -14.42
CA SER A 190 -46.99 -15.28 -13.67
C SER A 190 -48.41 -14.73 -13.39
N ALA A 191 -48.60 -13.42 -13.54
CA ALA A 191 -49.83 -12.72 -13.18
C ALA A 191 -50.70 -12.32 -14.39
N ALA A 192 -50.31 -12.68 -15.62
CA ALA A 192 -51.13 -12.46 -16.81
C ALA A 192 -52.30 -13.47 -16.84
N PRO A 193 -53.57 -13.05 -16.68
CA PRO A 193 -54.71 -13.96 -16.77
C PRO A 193 -54.98 -14.33 -18.22
N SER A 194 -55.34 -15.60 -18.42
CA SER A 194 -55.88 -16.15 -19.68
C SER A 194 -57.25 -15.58 -20.03
#